data_AF-A0AAV3YHE4-F1
#
_entry.id   AF-A0AAV3YHE4-F1
#
_cell.length_a   1.000
_cell.length_b   1.000
_cell.length_c   1.000
_cell.angle_alpha   90.00
_cell.angle_beta   90.00
_cell.angle_gamma   90.00
#
_symmetry.space_group_name_H-M   'P 1'
#
loop_
_entity.id
_entity.type
_entity.pdbx_description
1 polymer ?
#
loop_
_entity_poly.entity_id
_entity_poly.type
_entity_poly.pdbx_seq_one_letter_code
_entity_poly.pdbx_strand_id
1 'polypeptide(L)'
;MGQVLRRLHEVGIRPQDFIGFPINDYTRWDERMNNQHETEKEKIPAAALNTGFPDLANLPPELGLEVLSHLNATDLCLASCVWSHLANDELLWQSLCRSCWGSVTAYKHGRQGQFTFKQLFMLLDEACLTFNSDPFEGIQYLTSKGILDDRPIEIARFLHTTKRLWPNKKLEFLQQRTDVLECLVQLQNFQNQFLPNALRKFFKEVSAPRERGNTLTIMIENFSERFCACNPKLGLGKDAVFVLCFSLIMLSVDLCSPHVKNKMSKREFIKNTCRAVNELSGDLAGHMYDNIYLAGHVAPKDFTS
;
A
#
# COMPACT_ATOMS: atom_id res chain seq x y z
N MET A 1 -24.71 4.53 24.05
CA MET A 1 -24.82 4.93 22.63
C MET A 1 -25.43 6.32 22.37
N GLY A 2 -26.38 6.82 23.17
CA GLY A 2 -27.11 8.07 22.84
C GLY A 2 -26.38 9.42 22.95
N GLN A 3 -25.30 9.55 23.74
CA GLN A 3 -24.57 10.84 23.86
C GLN A 3 -23.50 11.06 22.79
N VAL A 4 -23.00 9.99 22.17
CA VAL A 4 -22.01 10.05 21.08
C VAL A 4 -22.71 10.42 19.76
N LEU A 5 -23.92 9.90 19.54
CA LEU A 5 -24.76 10.24 18.38
C LEU A 5 -25.36 11.66 18.46
N ARG A 6 -25.61 12.18 19.67
CA ARG A 6 -26.11 13.57 19.86
C ARG A 6 -25.10 14.63 19.42
N ARG A 7 -23.81 14.41 19.65
CA ARG A 7 -22.74 15.31 19.17
C ARG A 7 -22.53 15.27 17.65
N LEU A 8 -23.13 14.32 16.93
CA LEU A 8 -23.11 14.31 15.46
C LEU A 8 -24.18 15.23 14.85
N HIS A 9 -25.21 15.59 15.61
CA HIS A 9 -26.33 16.43 15.14
C HIS A 9 -26.10 17.93 15.38
N GLU A 10 -25.22 18.30 16.32
CA GLU A 10 -24.96 19.68 16.72
C GLU A 10 -23.94 20.43 15.83
N VAL A 11 -23.18 19.74 14.97
CA VAL A 11 -22.03 20.35 14.27
C VAL A 11 -22.37 20.87 12.87
N GLY A 12 -23.58 20.64 12.33
CA GLY A 12 -24.14 21.44 11.24
C GLY A 12 -23.24 21.74 10.02
N ILE A 13 -22.38 20.80 9.60
CA ILE A 13 -21.45 21.03 8.48
C ILE A 13 -22.14 20.66 7.16
N ARG A 14 -22.20 21.62 6.23
CA ARG A 14 -22.78 21.46 4.89
C ARG A 14 -21.71 21.05 3.86
N PRO A 15 -22.08 20.41 2.73
CA PRO A 15 -21.14 19.86 1.74
C PRO A 15 -20.42 20.88 0.83
N GLN A 16 -20.37 22.16 1.19
CA GLN A 16 -19.90 23.23 0.29
C GLN A 16 -18.69 24.02 0.81
N ASP A 17 -18.11 23.63 1.96
CA ASP A 17 -16.84 24.20 2.43
C ASP A 17 -15.61 23.58 1.72
N PHE A 18 -15.86 22.84 0.64
CA PHE A 18 -14.87 22.35 -0.31
C PHE A 18 -14.93 23.23 -1.55
N ILE A 19 -14.04 24.22 -1.68
CA ILE A 19 -13.43 24.66 -2.95
C ILE A 19 -12.28 25.63 -2.63
N GLY A 20 -11.08 25.25 -3.10
CA GLY A 20 -10.13 26.06 -3.87
C GLY A 20 -9.44 27.27 -3.21
N PHE A 21 -8.10 27.23 -3.19
CA PHE A 21 -7.26 28.27 -3.81
C PHE A 21 -5.91 27.67 -4.25
N PRO A 22 -5.32 28.14 -5.36
CA PRO A 22 -4.05 27.70 -5.90
C PRO A 22 -2.88 28.42 -5.22
N ILE A 23 -1.72 27.78 -5.14
CA ILE A 23 -0.45 28.45 -4.82
C ILE A 23 0.51 28.22 -5.99
N ASN A 24 0.88 29.34 -6.61
CA ASN A 24 1.91 29.50 -7.63
C ASN A 24 3.33 29.20 -7.08
N ASP A 25 4.26 29.10 -8.04
CA ASP A 25 5.72 29.09 -7.92
C ASP A 25 6.43 27.76 -7.66
N TYR A 26 6.59 26.99 -8.74
CA TYR A 26 7.80 26.20 -8.97
C TYR A 26 8.59 26.76 -10.17
N THR A 27 9.13 27.95 -10.00
CA THR A 27 10.21 28.48 -10.86
C THR A 27 11.28 29.10 -9.96
N ARG A 28 11.91 28.28 -9.10
CA ARG A 28 13.11 28.73 -8.39
C ARG A 28 14.04 27.63 -7.90
N TRP A 29 14.10 26.50 -8.59
CA TRP A 29 15.06 25.42 -8.30
C TRP A 29 15.97 25.03 -9.49
N ASP A 30 15.86 25.71 -10.64
CA ASP A 30 16.67 25.39 -11.84
C ASP A 30 17.78 26.39 -12.19
N GLU A 31 17.95 27.50 -11.46
CA GLU A 31 18.94 28.54 -11.83
C GLU A 31 20.23 28.55 -10.98
N ARG A 32 20.43 27.59 -10.07
CA ARG A 32 21.66 27.51 -9.25
C ARG A 32 22.64 26.38 -9.60
N MET A 33 22.29 25.52 -10.55
CA MET A 33 23.19 24.44 -11.01
C MET A 33 23.85 24.71 -12.36
N ASN A 34 23.61 25.88 -12.97
CA ASN A 34 24.11 26.18 -14.32
C ASN A 34 25.14 27.32 -14.39
N ASN A 35 25.76 27.70 -13.26
CA ASN A 35 26.82 28.70 -13.26
C ASN A 35 27.81 28.43 -12.12
N GLN A 36 28.70 27.48 -12.33
CA GLN A 36 30.06 27.41 -11.76
C GLN A 36 30.70 26.09 -12.20
N HIS A 37 31.43 26.13 -13.32
CA HIS A 37 32.66 25.37 -13.60
C HIS A 37 33.00 25.50 -15.10
N GLU A 38 33.22 26.74 -15.55
CA GLU A 38 34.17 26.98 -16.64
C GLU A 38 35.51 27.26 -15.97
N THR A 39 36.38 26.26 -15.93
CA THR A 39 37.81 26.45 -15.72
C THR A 39 38.58 25.28 -16.32
N GLU A 40 39.38 25.62 -17.33
CA GLU A 40 40.61 24.96 -17.76
C GLU A 40 40.52 23.50 -18.26
N LYS A 41 40.34 23.37 -19.59
CA LYS A 41 40.68 22.15 -20.34
C LYS A 41 42.20 22.02 -20.46
N GLU A 42 42.84 21.31 -19.53
CA GLU A 42 44.14 20.70 -19.78
C GLU A 42 43.97 19.49 -20.74
N LYS A 43 44.70 19.53 -21.86
CA LYS A 43 44.73 18.43 -22.84
C LYS A 43 45.56 17.28 -22.29
N ILE A 44 44.89 16.22 -21.85
CA ILE A 44 45.50 14.90 -21.61
C ILE A 44 45.61 14.18 -22.97
N PRO A 45 46.76 13.57 -23.33
CA PRO A 45 46.95 12.98 -24.66
C PRO A 45 46.04 11.77 -24.91
N ALA A 46 45.50 11.71 -26.12
CA ALA A 46 44.53 10.74 -26.63
C ALA A 46 45.14 9.35 -26.91
N ALA A 47 45.57 8.65 -25.88
CA ALA A 47 45.97 7.25 -25.98
C ALA A 47 45.40 6.44 -24.82
N ALA A 48 44.52 5.48 -25.17
CA ALA A 48 43.88 4.47 -24.33
C ALA A 48 42.72 4.94 -23.45
N LEU A 49 41.50 4.97 -24.00
CA LEU A 49 40.23 4.65 -23.31
C LEU A 49 39.16 4.33 -24.37
N ASN A 50 39.42 3.31 -25.19
CA ASN A 50 38.35 2.68 -25.98
C ASN A 50 37.72 1.59 -25.11
N THR A 51 37.10 1.99 -24.00
CA THR A 51 36.42 1.07 -23.08
C THR A 51 34.94 1.37 -23.11
N GLY A 52 34.30 1.15 -24.27
CA GLY A 52 32.86 0.98 -24.30
C GLY A 52 32.45 -0.16 -23.37
N PHE A 53 31.24 -0.11 -22.83
CA PHE A 53 30.71 -1.20 -22.02
C PHE A 53 30.89 -2.52 -22.79
N PRO A 54 31.49 -3.56 -22.18
CA PRO A 54 31.77 -4.80 -22.88
C PRO A 54 30.47 -5.43 -23.37
N ASP A 55 30.47 -5.95 -24.59
CA ASP A 55 29.32 -6.66 -25.13
C ASP A 55 29.02 -7.89 -24.24
N LEU A 56 27.80 -7.94 -23.69
CA LEU A 56 27.37 -8.99 -22.77
C LEU A 56 27.43 -10.38 -23.39
N ALA A 57 27.32 -10.49 -24.72
CA ALA A 57 27.47 -11.76 -25.43
C ALA A 57 28.89 -12.35 -25.31
N ASN A 58 29.89 -11.53 -24.98
CA ASN A 58 31.28 -11.96 -24.80
C ASN A 58 31.61 -12.31 -23.33
N LEU A 59 30.68 -12.09 -22.41
CA LEU A 59 30.84 -12.45 -21.00
C LEU A 59 30.28 -13.86 -20.73
N PRO A 60 30.71 -14.51 -19.64
CA PRO A 60 29.99 -15.65 -19.08
C PRO A 60 28.49 -15.33 -18.92
N PRO A 61 27.59 -16.23 -19.32
CA PRO A 61 26.15 -15.96 -19.34
C PRO A 61 25.60 -15.58 -17.97
N GLU A 62 26.18 -16.08 -16.90
CA GLU A 62 25.79 -15.75 -15.52
C GLU A 62 26.00 -14.26 -15.23
N LEU A 63 27.11 -13.67 -15.70
CA LEU A 63 27.38 -12.23 -15.54
C LEU A 63 26.48 -11.38 -16.43
N GLY A 64 26.21 -11.86 -17.65
CA GLY A 64 25.25 -11.20 -18.54
C GLY A 64 23.84 -11.16 -17.94
N LEU A 65 23.37 -12.28 -17.40
CA LEU A 65 22.07 -12.37 -16.74
C LEU A 65 22.00 -11.53 -15.45
N GLU A 66 23.07 -11.49 -14.66
CA GLU A 66 23.13 -10.65 -13.45
C GLU A 66 22.97 -9.16 -13.81
N VAL A 67 23.69 -8.69 -14.83
CA VAL A 67 23.55 -7.30 -15.31
C VAL A 67 22.12 -7.01 -15.77
N LEU A 68 21.54 -7.91 -16.57
CA LEU A 68 20.18 -7.73 -17.09
C LEU A 68 19.11 -7.87 -16.00
N SER A 69 19.39 -8.57 -14.90
CA SER A 69 18.44 -8.75 -13.77
C SER A 69 18.09 -7.43 -13.08
N HIS A 70 18.93 -6.41 -13.23
CA HIS A 70 18.70 -5.06 -12.70
C HIS A 70 17.85 -4.17 -13.61
N LEU A 71 17.52 -4.63 -14.82
CA LEU A 71 16.72 -3.87 -15.78
C LEU A 71 15.22 -4.02 -15.50
N ASN A 72 14.46 -2.98 -15.82
CA ASN A 72 13.00 -3.07 -15.86
C ASN A 72 12.54 -3.72 -17.18
N ALA A 73 11.24 -4.00 -17.30
CA ALA A 73 10.69 -4.68 -18.48
C ALA A 73 10.95 -3.94 -19.81
N THR A 74 10.90 -2.61 -19.80
CA THR A 74 11.12 -1.79 -21.00
C THR A 74 12.57 -1.90 -21.45
N ASP A 75 13.50 -1.72 -20.52
CA ASP A 75 14.94 -1.82 -20.78
C ASP A 75 15.33 -3.22 -21.22
N LEU A 76 14.70 -4.25 -20.65
CA LEU A 76 14.89 -5.64 -21.04
C LEU A 76 14.35 -5.94 -22.45
N CYS A 77 13.22 -5.34 -22.82
CA CYS A 77 12.71 -5.41 -24.20
C CYS A 77 13.68 -4.74 -25.19
N LEU A 78 14.26 -3.59 -24.84
CA LEU A 78 15.29 -2.93 -25.66
C LEU A 78 16.57 -3.76 -25.73
N ALA A 79 17.02 -4.32 -24.60
CA ALA A 79 18.16 -5.21 -24.52
C ALA A 79 17.97 -6.45 -25.41
N SER A 80 16.73 -6.94 -25.58
CA SER A 80 16.44 -8.09 -26.45
C SER A 80 16.68 -7.85 -27.94
N CYS A 81 16.78 -6.59 -28.37
CA CYS A 81 17.17 -6.23 -29.73
C CYS A 81 18.66 -6.45 -30.00
N VAL A 82 19.49 -6.51 -28.95
CA VAL A 82 20.95 -6.67 -29.04
C VAL A 82 21.38 -8.04 -28.46
N TRP A 83 20.87 -8.39 -27.29
CA TRP A 83 21.17 -9.60 -26.54
C TRP A 83 19.94 -10.52 -26.45
N SER A 84 19.41 -10.94 -27.61
CA SER A 84 18.13 -11.67 -27.70
C SER A 84 18.06 -12.93 -26.83
N HIS A 85 19.15 -13.71 -26.75
CA HIS A 85 19.22 -14.94 -25.98
C HIS A 85 19.28 -14.71 -24.46
N LEU A 86 19.95 -13.65 -24.01
CA LEU A 86 20.05 -13.30 -22.58
C LEU A 86 18.81 -12.55 -22.09
N ALA A 87 18.33 -11.56 -22.85
CA ALA A 87 17.23 -10.70 -22.42
C ALA A 87 15.84 -11.36 -22.54
N ASN A 88 15.71 -12.46 -23.27
CA ASN A 88 14.49 -13.28 -23.27
C ASN A 88 14.57 -14.49 -22.32
N ASP A 89 15.56 -14.53 -21.43
CA ASP A 89 15.70 -15.61 -20.46
C ASP A 89 14.49 -15.73 -19.52
N GLU A 90 14.02 -16.96 -19.34
CA GLU A 90 12.80 -17.24 -18.59
C GLU A 90 12.93 -16.97 -17.09
N LEU A 91 14.11 -17.18 -16.51
CA LEU A 91 14.34 -16.93 -15.07
C LEU A 91 14.36 -15.44 -14.79
N LEU A 92 14.89 -14.65 -15.73
CA LEU A 92 14.90 -13.19 -15.62
C LEU A 92 13.47 -12.64 -15.65
N TRP A 93 12.66 -13.02 -16.65
CA TRP A 93 11.25 -12.61 -16.71
C TRP A 93 10.42 -13.17 -15.55
N GLN A 94 10.72 -14.39 -15.06
CA GLN A 94 10.07 -14.95 -13.87
C GLN A 94 10.36 -14.10 -12.63
N SER A 95 11.62 -13.72 -12.42
CA SER A 95 12.05 -12.91 -11.29
C SER A 95 11.39 -11.54 -11.33
N LEU A 96 11.31 -10.93 -12.52
CA LEU A 96 10.62 -9.67 -12.74
C LEU A 96 9.13 -9.76 -12.42
N CYS A 97 8.45 -10.81 -12.88
CA CYS A 97 7.05 -11.08 -12.57
C CYS A 97 6.82 -11.18 -11.05
N ARG A 98 7.60 -12.02 -10.36
CA ARG A 98 7.48 -12.21 -8.91
C ARG A 98 7.80 -10.94 -8.12
N SER A 99 8.71 -10.10 -8.61
CA SER A 99 9.02 -8.80 -7.98
C SER A 99 7.86 -7.80 -8.06
N CYS A 100 7.10 -7.80 -9.16
CA CYS A 100 5.99 -6.88 -9.40
C CYS A 100 4.65 -7.35 -8.81
N TRP A 101 4.30 -8.63 -8.95
CA TRP A 101 2.98 -9.18 -8.58
C TRP A 101 3.02 -10.16 -7.41
N GLY A 102 4.20 -10.66 -7.01
CA GLY A 102 4.42 -11.51 -5.83
C GLY A 102 3.79 -12.90 -5.90
N SER A 103 2.45 -12.97 -5.87
CA SER A 103 1.66 -14.21 -5.86
C SER A 103 0.49 -14.14 -6.84
N VAL A 104 0.52 -14.99 -7.86
CA VAL A 104 -0.64 -15.34 -8.70
C VAL A 104 -0.74 -16.86 -8.81
N THR A 105 -1.95 -17.38 -9.05
CA THR A 105 -2.16 -18.83 -9.13
C THR A 105 -1.34 -19.46 -10.26
N ALA A 106 -1.17 -18.77 -11.38
CA ALA A 106 -0.32 -19.22 -12.49
C ALA A 106 1.10 -19.63 -12.09
N TYR A 107 1.67 -19.05 -11.02
CA TYR A 107 2.99 -19.43 -10.53
C TYR A 107 3.04 -20.85 -9.93
N LYS A 108 1.90 -21.36 -9.43
CA LYS A 108 1.79 -22.68 -8.80
C LYS A 108 1.65 -23.80 -9.81
N HIS A 109 1.03 -23.52 -10.94
CA HIS A 109 0.74 -24.54 -11.95
C HIS A 109 1.97 -25.01 -12.72
N GLY A 110 3.15 -24.41 -12.50
CA GLY A 110 4.41 -24.92 -13.03
C GLY A 110 4.35 -25.14 -14.53
N ARG A 111 4.41 -24.06 -15.32
CA ARG A 111 4.60 -24.10 -16.78
C ARG A 111 3.76 -25.20 -17.48
N GLN A 112 2.43 -25.25 -17.28
CA GLN A 112 1.53 -26.09 -18.09
C GLN A 112 1.43 -25.61 -19.57
N GLY A 113 2.54 -25.13 -20.15
CA GLY A 113 2.64 -24.70 -21.55
C GLY A 113 1.82 -23.46 -21.94
N GLN A 114 1.17 -22.78 -21.00
CA GLN A 114 0.15 -21.79 -21.33
C GLN A 114 0.74 -20.44 -21.80
N PHE A 115 1.85 -20.00 -21.23
CA PHE A 115 2.54 -18.75 -21.59
C PHE A 115 4.02 -18.77 -21.15
N THR A 116 4.87 -18.02 -21.87
CA THR A 116 6.23 -17.66 -21.39
C THR A 116 6.15 -16.65 -20.26
N PHE A 117 7.20 -16.50 -19.42
CA PHE A 117 7.17 -15.46 -18.38
C PHE A 117 7.13 -14.04 -18.97
N LYS A 118 7.69 -13.83 -20.16
CA LYS A 118 7.54 -12.57 -20.90
C LYS A 118 6.09 -12.31 -21.30
N GLN A 119 5.40 -13.32 -21.83
CA GLN A 119 3.96 -13.19 -22.16
C GLN A 119 3.12 -12.97 -20.90
N LEU A 120 3.41 -13.71 -19.82
CA LEU A 120 2.73 -13.54 -18.54
C LEU A 120 2.94 -12.14 -17.97
N PHE A 121 4.15 -11.58 -18.09
CA PHE A 121 4.44 -10.21 -17.70
C PHE A 121 3.51 -9.23 -18.42
N MET A 122 3.39 -9.34 -19.74
CA MET A 122 2.53 -8.46 -20.54
C MET A 122 1.05 -8.57 -20.14
N LEU A 123 0.56 -9.80 -19.93
CA LEU A 123 -0.82 -10.03 -19.50
C LEU A 123 -1.10 -9.48 -18.09
N LEU A 124 -0.14 -9.62 -17.17
CA LEU A 124 -0.25 -9.08 -15.82
C LEU A 124 -0.19 -7.54 -15.80
N ASP A 125 0.62 -6.94 -16.68
CA ASP A 125 0.70 -5.50 -16.82
C ASP A 125 -0.59 -4.91 -17.38
N GLU A 126 -1.12 -5.51 -18.46
CA GLU A 126 -2.44 -5.16 -19.01
C GLU A 126 -3.53 -5.30 -17.94
N ALA A 127 -3.57 -6.42 -17.22
CA ALA A 127 -4.54 -6.65 -16.16
C ALA A 127 -4.48 -5.61 -15.04
N CYS A 128 -3.28 -5.13 -14.68
CA CYS A 128 -3.13 -4.06 -13.69
C CYS A 128 -3.65 -2.72 -14.21
N LEU A 129 -3.41 -2.40 -15.49
CA LEU A 129 -3.98 -1.20 -16.12
C LEU A 129 -5.51 -1.28 -16.15
N THR A 130 -6.06 -2.44 -16.51
CA THR A 130 -7.51 -2.70 -16.47
C THR A 130 -8.04 -2.55 -15.05
N PHE A 131 -7.41 -3.18 -14.05
CA PHE A 131 -7.82 -3.07 -12.65
C PHE A 131 -7.83 -1.63 -12.14
N ASN A 132 -6.82 -0.84 -12.53
CA ASN A 132 -6.71 0.57 -12.14
C ASN A 132 -7.81 1.43 -12.79
N SER A 133 -8.36 1.01 -13.93
CA SER A 133 -9.56 1.60 -14.53
C SER A 133 -10.83 1.09 -13.84
N ASP A 134 -11.08 -0.21 -13.91
CA ASP A 134 -12.18 -0.92 -13.27
C ASP A 134 -11.66 -2.20 -12.56
N PRO A 135 -11.79 -2.29 -11.23
CA PRO A 135 -11.20 -3.39 -10.49
C PRO A 135 -11.88 -4.75 -10.75
N PHE A 136 -13.17 -4.76 -11.12
CA PHE A 136 -13.90 -6.01 -11.41
C PHE A 136 -13.50 -6.56 -12.77
N GLU A 137 -13.40 -5.70 -13.79
CA GLU A 137 -12.89 -6.09 -15.10
C GLU A 137 -11.45 -6.59 -15.01
N GLY A 138 -10.60 -5.95 -14.20
CA GLY A 138 -9.21 -6.39 -14.01
C GLY A 138 -9.10 -7.79 -13.40
N ILE A 139 -9.89 -8.09 -12.37
CA ILE A 139 -9.92 -9.45 -11.78
C ILE A 139 -10.55 -10.44 -12.76
N GLN A 140 -11.64 -10.08 -13.45
CA GLN A 140 -12.28 -10.94 -14.45
C GLN A 140 -11.34 -11.26 -15.61
N TYR A 141 -10.54 -10.30 -16.06
CA TYR A 141 -9.51 -10.49 -17.07
C TYR A 141 -8.51 -11.56 -16.62
N LEU A 142 -7.95 -11.44 -15.40
CA LEU A 142 -7.00 -12.41 -14.85
C LEU A 142 -7.61 -13.81 -14.74
N THR A 143 -8.85 -13.92 -14.29
CA THR A 143 -9.57 -15.20 -14.17
C THR A 143 -9.83 -15.83 -15.53
N SER A 144 -10.28 -15.04 -16.52
CA SER A 144 -10.58 -15.53 -17.87
C SER A 144 -9.34 -16.07 -18.59
N LYS A 145 -8.16 -15.54 -18.28
CA LYS A 145 -6.88 -15.98 -18.84
C LYS A 145 -6.24 -17.14 -18.06
N GLY A 146 -6.86 -17.60 -16.98
CA GLY A 146 -6.32 -18.64 -16.10
C GLY A 146 -5.08 -18.19 -15.30
N ILE A 147 -4.90 -16.88 -15.12
CA ILE A 147 -3.74 -16.31 -14.40
C ILE A 147 -3.99 -16.32 -12.88
N LEU A 148 -5.23 -16.04 -12.50
CA LEU A 148 -5.70 -15.96 -11.11
C LEU A 148 -6.95 -16.81 -10.96
N ASP A 149 -7.06 -17.56 -9.87
CA ASP A 149 -8.31 -18.26 -9.55
C ASP A 149 -9.30 -17.28 -8.93
N ASP A 150 -10.58 -17.41 -9.24
CA ASP A 150 -11.66 -16.72 -8.53
C ASP A 150 -11.95 -17.38 -7.17
N ARG A 151 -10.90 -17.49 -6.35
CA ARG A 151 -10.97 -17.91 -4.95
C ARG A 151 -10.60 -16.72 -4.07
N PRO A 152 -11.38 -16.40 -3.02
CA PRO A 152 -11.16 -15.17 -2.24
C PRO A 152 -9.75 -15.04 -1.68
N ILE A 153 -9.16 -16.17 -1.25
CA ILE A 153 -7.78 -16.21 -0.74
C ILE A 153 -6.71 -15.94 -1.81
N GLU A 154 -6.91 -16.38 -3.06
CA GLU A 154 -5.95 -16.12 -4.14
C GLU A 154 -6.03 -14.67 -4.60
N ILE A 155 -7.25 -14.13 -4.71
CA ILE A 155 -7.46 -12.70 -4.99
C ILE A 155 -6.86 -11.86 -3.85
N ALA A 156 -7.10 -12.21 -2.59
CA ALA A 156 -6.53 -11.50 -1.45
C ALA A 156 -4.98 -11.52 -1.47
N ARG A 157 -4.37 -12.67 -1.80
CA ARG A 157 -2.91 -12.76 -1.96
C ARG A 157 -2.41 -11.84 -3.08
N PHE A 158 -3.08 -11.87 -4.23
CA PHE A 158 -2.74 -11.00 -5.36
C PHE A 158 -2.82 -9.52 -4.98
N LEU A 159 -3.92 -9.09 -4.34
CA LEU A 159 -4.09 -7.71 -3.88
C LEU A 159 -3.05 -7.32 -2.82
N HIS A 160 -2.68 -8.23 -1.92
CA HIS A 160 -1.67 -8.00 -0.89
C HIS A 160 -0.26 -7.83 -1.47
N THR A 161 0.13 -8.68 -2.42
CA THR A 161 1.51 -8.72 -2.91
C THR A 161 1.79 -7.82 -4.12
N THR A 162 0.76 -7.38 -4.84
CA THR A 162 0.94 -6.57 -6.04
C THR A 162 1.16 -5.09 -5.72
N LYS A 163 2.28 -4.55 -6.20
CA LYS A 163 2.72 -3.16 -5.98
C LYS A 163 2.13 -2.16 -6.98
N ARG A 164 1.61 -2.62 -8.12
CA ARG A 164 1.16 -1.79 -9.25
C ARG A 164 -0.33 -1.38 -9.21
N LEU A 165 -1.06 -1.83 -8.20
CA LEU A 165 -2.49 -1.57 -8.07
C LEU A 165 -2.75 -0.31 -7.25
N TRP A 166 -3.64 0.55 -7.72
CA TRP A 166 -3.97 1.78 -7.02
C TRP A 166 -4.79 1.53 -5.74
N PRO A 167 -4.44 2.16 -4.60
CA PRO A 167 -5.11 1.91 -3.32
C PRO A 167 -6.62 2.20 -3.32
N ASN A 168 -7.05 3.25 -4.02
CA ASN A 168 -8.47 3.59 -4.18
C ASN A 168 -9.25 2.49 -4.92
N LYS A 169 -8.64 1.87 -5.94
CA LYS A 169 -9.27 0.80 -6.73
C LYS A 169 -9.30 -0.51 -5.96
N LYS A 170 -8.27 -0.80 -5.16
CA LYS A 170 -8.32 -1.90 -4.17
C LYS A 170 -9.50 -1.71 -3.20
N LEU A 171 -9.63 -0.52 -2.63
CA LEU A 171 -10.71 -0.21 -1.70
C LEU A 171 -12.10 -0.36 -2.33
N GLU A 172 -12.29 0.16 -3.55
CA GLU A 172 -13.54 0.04 -4.33
C GLU A 172 -13.94 -1.44 -4.52
N PHE A 173 -12.97 -2.30 -4.83
CA PHE A 173 -13.19 -3.74 -4.95
C PHE A 173 -13.57 -4.40 -3.62
N LEU A 174 -12.78 -4.13 -2.57
CA LEU A 174 -12.98 -4.70 -1.23
C LEU A 174 -14.30 -4.27 -0.58
N GLN A 175 -14.84 -3.12 -0.99
CA GLN A 175 -16.15 -2.64 -0.56
C GLN A 175 -17.30 -3.53 -1.03
N GLN A 176 -17.18 -4.18 -2.19
CA GLN A 176 -18.23 -5.09 -2.70
C GLN A 176 -17.88 -6.57 -2.48
N ARG A 177 -16.61 -6.92 -2.34
CA ARG A 177 -16.11 -8.30 -2.08
C ARG A 177 -15.60 -8.45 -0.65
N THR A 178 -16.52 -8.53 0.31
CA THR A 178 -16.19 -8.65 1.74
C THR A 178 -15.50 -9.97 2.09
N ASP A 179 -15.79 -11.04 1.33
CA ASP A 179 -15.12 -12.34 1.38
C ASP A 179 -13.61 -12.21 1.10
N VAL A 180 -13.24 -11.37 0.14
CA VAL A 180 -11.83 -11.06 -0.18
C VAL A 180 -11.20 -10.19 0.91
N LEU A 181 -11.94 -9.21 1.44
CA LEU A 181 -11.48 -8.36 2.54
C LEU A 181 -11.13 -9.17 3.78
N GLU A 182 -11.99 -10.12 4.18
CA GLU A 182 -11.74 -11.03 5.29
C GLU A 182 -10.43 -11.81 5.08
N CYS A 183 -10.28 -12.43 3.90
CA CYS A 183 -9.06 -13.16 3.55
C CYS A 183 -7.82 -12.26 3.58
N LEU A 184 -7.93 -11.02 3.08
CA LEU A 184 -6.83 -10.07 3.04
C LEU A 184 -6.38 -9.66 4.46
N VAL A 185 -7.32 -9.37 5.35
CA VAL A 185 -7.02 -9.09 6.77
C VAL A 185 -6.33 -10.29 7.42
N GLN A 186 -6.75 -11.52 7.10
CA GLN A 186 -6.14 -12.75 7.61
C GLN A 186 -4.71 -12.99 7.10
N LEU A 187 -4.28 -12.35 6.00
CA LEU A 187 -2.89 -12.41 5.53
C LEU A 187 -1.96 -11.50 6.35
N GLN A 188 -2.50 -10.50 7.04
CA GLN A 188 -1.70 -9.54 7.79
C GLN A 188 -1.21 -10.10 9.13
N ASN A 189 0.01 -9.74 9.51
CA ASN A 189 0.58 -10.07 10.82
C ASN A 189 0.69 -8.83 11.69
N PHE A 190 0.04 -8.87 12.87
CA PHE A 190 0.04 -7.82 13.89
C PHE A 190 0.67 -8.29 15.22
N GLN A 191 1.40 -9.42 15.22
CA GLN A 191 2.11 -9.90 16.40
C GLN A 191 3.07 -8.84 16.94
N ASN A 192 3.08 -8.66 18.26
CA ASN A 192 3.94 -7.72 18.97
C ASN A 192 3.81 -6.26 18.49
N GLN A 193 2.69 -5.92 17.85
CA GLN A 193 2.42 -4.55 17.42
C GLN A 193 1.53 -3.83 18.44
N PHE A 194 1.87 -2.58 18.72
CA PHE A 194 1.01 -1.70 19.50
C PHE A 194 -0.25 -1.34 18.69
N LEU A 195 -1.44 -1.36 19.32
CA LEU A 195 -2.72 -1.26 18.61
C LEU A 195 -2.82 -0.06 17.64
N PRO A 196 -2.48 1.19 18.04
CA PRO A 196 -2.43 2.31 17.09
C PRO A 196 -1.50 2.11 15.89
N ASN A 197 -0.35 1.46 16.08
CA ASN A 197 0.62 1.18 15.01
C ASN A 197 0.09 0.12 14.06
N ALA A 198 -0.53 -0.94 14.60
CA ALA A 198 -1.19 -1.98 13.82
C ALA A 198 -2.35 -1.41 13.00
N LEU A 199 -3.14 -0.50 13.59
CA LEU A 199 -4.25 0.16 12.90
C LEU A 199 -3.76 1.07 11.76
N ARG A 200 -2.64 1.79 11.95
CA ARG A 200 -1.98 2.52 10.84
C ARG A 200 -1.50 1.61 9.73
N LYS A 201 -0.84 0.51 10.08
CA LYS A 201 -0.38 -0.50 9.12
C LYS A 201 -1.56 -1.06 8.33
N PHE A 202 -2.67 -1.35 9.00
CA PHE A 202 -3.89 -1.83 8.38
C PHE A 202 -4.42 -0.84 7.34
N PHE A 203 -4.67 0.42 7.73
CA PHE A 203 -5.22 1.42 6.81
C PHE A 203 -4.26 1.82 5.68
N LYS A 204 -2.94 1.69 5.87
CA LYS A 204 -1.97 1.87 4.78
C LYS A 204 -2.14 0.83 3.68
N GLU A 205 -2.61 -0.37 4.01
CA GLU A 205 -2.78 -1.46 3.06
C GLU A 205 -4.15 -1.47 2.39
N VAL A 206 -5.23 -1.33 3.18
CA VAL A 206 -6.62 -1.42 2.67
C VAL A 206 -7.22 -0.07 2.28
N SER A 207 -6.60 1.04 2.67
CA SER A 207 -7.16 2.40 2.64
C SER A 207 -8.44 2.55 3.48
N ALA A 208 -8.61 3.71 4.11
CA ALA A 208 -9.85 4.01 4.82
C ALA A 208 -10.96 4.43 3.84
N PRO A 209 -12.21 3.96 4.03
CA PRO A 209 -13.38 4.46 3.29
C PRO A 209 -13.53 5.98 3.43
N ARG A 210 -13.82 6.65 2.31
CA ARG A 210 -14.06 8.11 2.29
C ARG A 210 -15.42 8.48 2.87
N GLU A 211 -16.42 7.64 2.62
CA GLU A 211 -17.80 7.85 3.06
C GLU A 211 -18.07 7.12 4.38
N ARG A 212 -18.95 7.71 5.21
CA ARG A 212 -19.45 7.06 6.41
C ARG A 212 -20.37 5.92 5.98
N GLY A 213 -19.95 4.68 6.22
CA GLY A 213 -20.74 3.51 5.83
C GLY A 213 -20.36 2.27 6.60
N ASN A 214 -21.11 1.20 6.36
CA ASN A 214 -20.94 -0.09 7.02
C ASN A 214 -19.57 -0.73 6.74
N THR A 215 -18.90 -0.36 5.65
CA THR A 215 -17.57 -0.90 5.28
C THR A 215 -16.53 -0.65 6.37
N LEU A 216 -16.46 0.57 6.93
CA LEU A 216 -15.48 0.86 7.98
C LEU A 216 -15.71 -0.03 9.20
N THR A 217 -16.97 -0.26 9.57
CA THR A 217 -17.34 -1.16 10.66
C THR A 217 -16.87 -2.58 10.40
N ILE A 218 -17.14 -3.13 9.21
CA ILE A 218 -16.71 -4.48 8.81
C ILE A 218 -15.18 -4.59 8.81
N MET A 219 -14.48 -3.57 8.30
CA MET A 219 -13.01 -3.52 8.31
C MET A 219 -12.44 -3.56 9.74
N ILE A 220 -13.01 -2.76 10.65
CA ILE A 220 -12.57 -2.72 12.04
C ILE A 220 -12.93 -4.00 12.80
N GLU A 221 -14.06 -4.63 12.48
CA GLU A 221 -14.46 -5.92 13.05
C GLU A 221 -13.46 -7.02 12.67
N ASN A 222 -13.17 -7.18 11.38
CA ASN A 222 -12.17 -8.13 10.88
C ASN A 222 -10.77 -7.84 11.45
N PHE A 223 -10.38 -6.57 11.49
CA PHE A 223 -9.11 -6.15 12.08
C PHE A 223 -9.03 -6.51 13.56
N SER A 224 -10.09 -6.29 14.33
CA SER A 224 -10.11 -6.55 15.77
C SER A 224 -10.00 -8.03 16.08
N GLU A 225 -10.71 -8.87 15.33
CA GLU A 225 -10.58 -10.33 15.42
C GLU A 225 -9.15 -10.77 15.11
N ARG A 226 -8.58 -10.29 14.00
CA ARG A 226 -7.21 -10.64 13.59
C ARG A 226 -6.18 -10.14 14.60
N PHE A 227 -6.32 -8.93 15.12
CA PHE A 227 -5.39 -8.36 16.08
C PHE A 227 -5.36 -9.17 17.38
N CYS A 228 -6.52 -9.61 17.88
CA CYS A 228 -6.60 -10.49 19.04
C CYS A 228 -6.01 -11.88 18.75
N ALA A 229 -6.29 -12.46 17.58
CA ALA A 229 -5.71 -13.74 17.18
C ALA A 229 -4.18 -13.69 17.09
N CYS A 230 -3.61 -12.57 16.63
CA CYS A 230 -2.17 -12.33 16.64
C CYS A 230 -1.59 -12.09 18.04
N ASN A 231 -2.39 -11.61 19.00
CA ASN A 231 -1.94 -11.17 20.32
C ASN A 231 -2.76 -11.81 21.46
N PRO A 232 -2.72 -13.14 21.64
CA PRO A 232 -3.55 -13.86 22.62
C PRO A 232 -3.26 -13.47 24.08
N LYS A 233 -2.09 -12.86 24.34
CA LYS A 233 -1.66 -12.41 25.68
C LYS A 233 -2.09 -10.97 26.02
N LEU A 234 -2.80 -10.29 25.11
CA LEU A 234 -3.21 -8.89 25.29
C LEU A 234 -4.21 -8.71 26.45
N GLY A 235 -4.99 -9.73 26.78
CA GLY A 235 -5.99 -9.67 27.83
C GLY A 235 -7.20 -8.78 27.50
N LEU A 236 -7.39 -8.42 26.23
CA LEU A 236 -8.55 -7.68 25.72
C LEU A 236 -9.34 -8.54 24.74
N GLY A 237 -10.66 -8.59 24.89
CA GLY A 237 -11.55 -9.24 23.92
C GLY A 237 -11.65 -8.49 22.59
N LYS A 238 -12.14 -9.17 21.53
CA LYS A 238 -12.36 -8.55 20.20
C LYS A 238 -13.25 -7.31 20.28
N ASP A 239 -14.29 -7.33 21.11
CA ASP A 239 -15.24 -6.22 21.25
C ASP A 239 -14.59 -5.01 21.93
N ALA A 240 -13.67 -5.25 22.88
CA ALA A 240 -12.86 -4.20 23.50
C ALA A 240 -11.93 -3.54 22.45
N VAL A 241 -11.21 -4.36 21.66
CA VAL A 241 -10.33 -3.85 20.59
C VAL A 241 -11.12 -3.07 19.55
N PHE A 242 -12.31 -3.54 19.18
CA PHE A 242 -13.21 -2.84 18.25
C PHE A 242 -13.58 -1.44 18.76
N VAL A 243 -14.01 -1.32 20.03
CA VAL A 243 -14.33 -0.02 20.65
C VAL A 243 -13.10 0.89 20.72
N LEU A 244 -11.94 0.33 21.04
CA LEU A 244 -10.68 1.07 21.08
C LEU A 244 -10.28 1.61 19.71
N CYS A 245 -10.42 0.81 18.64
CA CYS A 245 -10.14 1.26 17.28
C CYS A 245 -10.99 2.48 16.90
N PHE A 246 -12.29 2.45 17.16
CA PHE A 246 -13.16 3.61 16.94
C PHE A 246 -12.78 4.81 17.81
N SER A 247 -12.37 4.58 19.05
CA SER A 247 -11.89 5.63 19.94
C SER A 247 -10.61 6.28 19.39
N LEU A 248 -9.69 5.50 18.83
CA LEU A 248 -8.46 5.99 18.19
C LEU A 248 -8.74 6.75 16.90
N ILE A 249 -9.67 6.29 16.07
CA ILE A 249 -10.10 7.01 14.86
C ILE A 249 -10.72 8.36 15.25
N MET A 250 -11.62 8.38 16.24
CA MET A 250 -12.24 9.62 16.73
C MET A 250 -11.22 10.58 17.31
N LEU A 251 -10.27 10.09 18.11
CA LEU A 251 -9.17 10.90 18.64
C LEU A 251 -8.31 11.48 17.50
N SER A 252 -8.01 10.67 16.49
CA SER A 252 -7.21 11.12 15.34
C SER A 252 -7.90 12.25 14.57
N VAL A 253 -9.21 12.14 14.34
CA VAL A 253 -10.01 13.19 13.69
C VAL A 253 -10.06 14.44 14.57
N ASP A 254 -10.28 14.28 15.87
CA ASP A 254 -10.34 15.38 16.84
C ASP A 254 -9.04 16.20 16.84
N LEU A 255 -7.89 15.52 16.97
CA LEU A 255 -6.57 16.16 17.04
C LEU A 255 -6.16 16.83 15.72
N CYS A 256 -6.47 16.22 14.56
CA CYS A 256 -6.06 16.75 13.26
C CYS A 256 -7.03 17.79 12.66
N SER A 257 -8.30 17.82 13.06
CA SER A 257 -9.29 18.69 12.40
C SER A 257 -9.15 20.17 12.80
N PRO A 258 -8.95 21.13 11.89
CA PRO A 258 -8.85 22.56 12.24
C PRO A 258 -10.17 23.13 12.79
N HIS A 259 -11.30 22.47 12.53
CA HIS A 259 -12.63 22.88 12.99
C HIS A 259 -12.85 22.62 14.49
N VAL A 260 -12.07 21.72 15.09
CA VAL A 260 -12.16 21.42 16.52
C VAL A 260 -11.23 22.36 17.28
N LYS A 261 -11.81 23.38 17.92
CA LYS A 261 -11.08 24.36 18.73
C LYS A 261 -10.57 23.77 20.05
N ASN A 262 -11.43 23.01 20.73
CA ASN A 262 -11.11 22.37 22.01
C ASN A 262 -10.81 20.90 21.77
N LYS A 263 -9.51 20.58 21.67
CA LYS A 263 -9.02 19.21 21.49
C LYS A 263 -9.27 18.37 22.73
N MET A 264 -9.56 17.08 22.53
CA MET A 264 -9.66 16.11 23.61
C MET A 264 -8.31 16.00 24.32
N SER A 265 -8.28 16.23 25.62
CA SER A 265 -7.09 16.04 26.44
C SER A 265 -6.82 14.56 26.70
N LYS A 266 -5.56 14.21 27.01
CA LYS A 266 -5.17 12.86 27.44
C LYS A 266 -6.03 12.32 28.57
N ARG A 267 -6.33 13.16 29.57
CA ARG A 267 -7.16 12.80 30.72
C ARG A 267 -8.59 12.46 30.30
N GLU A 268 -9.18 13.22 29.38
CA GLU A 268 -10.52 12.95 28.85
C GLU A 268 -10.54 11.67 28.03
N PHE A 269 -9.53 11.44 27.19
CA PHE A 269 -9.42 10.20 26.42
C PHE A 269 -9.35 8.96 27.32
N ILE A 270 -8.49 8.98 28.35
CA ILE A 270 -8.37 7.88 29.33
C ILE A 270 -9.71 7.65 30.03
N LYS A 271 -10.36 8.71 30.51
CA LYS A 271 -11.67 8.61 31.18
C LYS A 271 -12.74 8.00 30.27
N ASN A 272 -12.79 8.42 29.00
CA ASN A 272 -13.79 7.96 28.04
C ASN A 272 -13.57 6.48 27.66
N THR A 273 -12.32 6.09 27.42
CA THR A 273 -11.97 4.72 27.00
C THR A 273 -12.08 3.71 28.14
N CYS A 274 -11.60 4.02 29.35
CA CYS A 274 -11.76 3.15 30.53
C CYS A 274 -13.24 2.97 30.94
N ARG A 275 -14.11 3.96 30.66
CA ARG A 275 -15.56 3.81 30.87
C ARG A 275 -16.21 2.89 29.83
N ALA A 276 -15.67 2.86 28.62
CA ALA A 276 -16.20 2.04 27.53
C ALA A 276 -15.67 0.60 27.56
N VAL A 277 -14.45 0.41 28.07
CA VAL A 277 -13.75 -0.88 28.14
C VAL A 277 -13.23 -1.07 29.56
N ASN A 278 -13.92 -1.89 30.36
CA ASN A 278 -13.61 -2.10 31.77
C ASN A 278 -12.24 -2.77 32.00
N GLU A 279 -11.78 -3.58 31.05
CA GLU A 279 -10.51 -4.32 31.11
C GLU A 279 -9.28 -3.43 30.79
N LEU A 280 -9.49 -2.21 30.32
CA LEU A 280 -8.43 -1.31 29.86
C LEU A 280 -7.76 -0.57 31.02
N SER A 281 -6.45 -0.70 31.14
CA SER A 281 -5.67 0.11 32.09
C SER A 281 -5.52 1.56 31.62
N GLY A 282 -5.53 2.49 32.57
CA GLY A 282 -5.35 3.92 32.29
C GLY A 282 -4.01 4.25 31.65
N ASP A 283 -2.95 3.51 32.01
CA ASP A 283 -1.62 3.66 31.41
C ASP A 283 -1.61 3.25 29.94
N LEU A 284 -2.27 2.13 29.60
CA LEU A 284 -2.37 1.67 28.22
C LEU A 284 -3.15 2.67 27.35
N ALA A 285 -4.27 3.19 27.86
CA ALA A 285 -5.02 4.26 27.21
C ALA A 285 -4.19 5.54 27.05
N GLY A 286 -3.38 5.89 28.06
CA GLY A 286 -2.46 7.01 28.02
C GLY A 286 -1.40 6.87 26.94
N HIS A 287 -0.75 5.70 26.84
CA HIS A 287 0.23 5.41 25.78
C HIS A 287 -0.40 5.44 24.39
N MET A 288 -1.65 4.99 24.25
CA MET A 288 -2.39 5.08 23.00
C MET A 288 -2.60 6.54 22.58
N TYR A 289 -2.99 7.41 23.51
CA TYR A 289 -3.14 8.84 23.26
C TYR A 289 -1.81 9.47 22.82
N ASP A 290 -0.73 9.24 23.58
CA ASP A 290 0.59 9.81 23.27
C ASP A 290 1.05 9.38 21.88
N ASN A 291 0.81 8.12 21.53
CA ASN A 291 1.16 7.60 20.22
C ASN A 291 0.39 8.28 19.08
N ILE A 292 -0.91 8.58 19.23
CA ILE A 292 -1.66 9.35 18.21
C ILE A 292 -1.17 10.79 18.15
N TYR A 293 -0.91 11.40 19.30
CA TYR A 293 -0.41 12.78 19.38
C TYR A 293 0.96 12.94 18.68
N LEU A 294 1.85 11.97 18.84
CA LEU A 294 3.20 12.00 18.29
C LEU A 294 3.29 11.49 16.84
N ALA A 295 2.62 10.39 16.52
CA ALA A 295 2.74 9.72 15.21
C ALA A 295 1.64 10.13 14.21
N GLY A 296 0.61 10.85 14.66
CA GLY A 296 -0.47 11.34 13.81
C GLY A 296 -1.58 10.32 13.54
N HIS A 297 -2.41 10.66 12.55
CA HIS A 297 -3.70 10.02 12.26
C HIS A 297 -3.57 8.51 12.02
N VAL A 298 -4.50 7.71 12.55
CA VAL A 298 -4.47 6.23 12.36
C VAL A 298 -4.79 5.76 10.95
N ALA A 299 -5.48 6.59 10.17
CA ALA A 299 -5.71 6.37 8.75
C ALA A 299 -5.16 7.57 7.96
N PRO A 300 -3.84 7.67 7.77
CA PRO A 300 -3.27 8.78 7.03
C PRO A 300 -3.77 8.75 5.58
N LYS A 301 -4.05 9.92 5.01
CA LYS A 301 -4.34 10.03 3.58
C LYS A 301 -3.04 9.87 2.83
N ASP A 302 -2.81 8.70 2.24
CA ASP A 302 -1.76 8.56 1.24
C ASP A 302 -2.22 9.33 0.00
N PHE A 303 -1.67 10.53 -0.19
CA PHE A 303 -1.80 11.32 -1.40
C PHE A 303 -0.92 10.67 -2.48
N THR A 304 -1.49 9.74 -3.23
CA THR A 304 -1.07 9.45 -4.60
C THR A 304 -2.34 9.18 -5.40
N SER A 305 -2.99 10.28 -5.81
CA SER A 305 -3.73 10.32 -7.07
C SER A 305 -2.72 10.58 -8.19
#